data_AF-A0A942BDZ8-F1
#
_entry.id   AF-A0A942BDZ8-F1
#
_cell.length_a   1.000
_cell.length_b   1.000
_cell.length_c   1.000
_cell.angle_alpha   90.00
_cell.angle_beta   90.00
_cell.angle_gamma   90.00
#
_symmetry.space_group_name_H-M   'P 1'
#
loop_
_entity.id
_entity.type
_entity.pdbx_description
1 polymer ?
#
loop_
_entity_poly.entity_id
_entity_poly.type
_entity_poly.pdbx_seq_one_letter_code
_entity_poly.pdbx_strand_id
1 'polypeptide(L)'
;MKFNFVIDLSKVTGQDAKTFYSALAKASKEASEAFTAYVRDFYTVNKRLDYEERESDPVWVKLHQEKEDRRHELVGFNMLCFDALAKDIIASGVPIRKFSDLYHDKQARIKSLPVIAKHVRLDYPDQVKGGMAATMNIREADKFVPELIEEFKLCAKKNELLALPGLAEAISSAASSKHLPALAELSLDSTLGDERVRFIHRLKRSRSTLFQSVIDQLERANDPLAKGW
;
A
#
# COMPACT_ATOMS: atom_id res chain seq x y z
N MET A 1 8.61 -21.14 18.52
CA MET A 1 8.46 -21.40 19.97
C MET A 1 7.18 -20.70 20.43
N LYS A 2 6.13 -21.43 20.80
CA LYS A 2 4.88 -20.83 21.32
C LYS A 2 4.91 -20.95 22.84
N PHE A 3 4.94 -19.82 23.55
CA PHE A 3 4.78 -19.77 25.00
C PHE A 3 3.33 -19.44 25.32
N ASN A 4 2.55 -20.44 25.76
CA ASN A 4 1.24 -20.21 26.35
C ASN A 4 1.39 -20.25 27.88
N PHE A 5 1.44 -19.08 28.50
CA PHE A 5 1.24 -18.95 29.95
C PHE A 5 -0.17 -18.42 30.19
N VAL A 6 -1.06 -19.27 30.68
CA VAL A 6 -2.36 -18.84 31.23
C VAL A 6 -2.14 -18.62 32.72
N ILE A 7 -2.08 -17.35 33.13
CA ILE A 7 -2.01 -16.99 34.55
C ILE A 7 -3.40 -16.54 34.99
N ASP A 8 -3.95 -17.21 36.01
CA ASP A 8 -5.22 -16.83 36.64
C ASP A 8 -5.00 -15.64 37.60
N LEU A 9 -5.26 -14.44 37.09
CA LEU A 9 -5.06 -13.17 37.80
C LEU A 9 -6.04 -12.96 38.97
N SER A 10 -7.08 -13.80 39.09
CA SER A 10 -8.08 -13.66 40.16
C SER A 10 -7.57 -14.03 41.55
N LYS A 11 -6.39 -14.67 41.64
CA LYS A 11 -5.79 -15.16 42.89
C LYS A 11 -4.70 -14.26 43.49
N VAL A 12 -4.41 -13.12 42.86
CA VAL A 12 -3.32 -12.22 43.28
C VAL A 12 -3.89 -11.04 44.08
N THR A 13 -3.85 -11.09 45.42
CA THR A 13 -4.36 -10.02 46.30
C THR A 13 -3.34 -9.53 47.32
N GLY A 14 -3.32 -8.22 47.59
CA GLY A 14 -2.51 -7.61 48.66
C GLY A 14 -1.06 -7.26 48.26
N GLN A 15 -0.14 -7.30 49.23
CA GLN A 15 1.29 -7.01 49.07
C GLN A 15 1.94 -7.85 47.93
N ASP A 16 1.40 -9.05 47.69
CA ASP A 16 1.82 -9.99 46.64
C ASP A 16 1.50 -9.50 45.22
N ALA A 17 0.47 -8.66 45.05
CA ALA A 17 0.13 -8.09 43.74
C ALA A 17 1.20 -7.12 43.23
N LYS A 18 1.75 -6.28 44.12
CA LYS A 18 2.81 -5.33 43.73
C LYS A 18 4.11 -6.04 43.36
N THR A 19 4.43 -7.13 44.05
CA THR A 19 5.57 -7.99 43.74
C THR A 19 5.34 -8.76 42.43
N PHE A 20 4.13 -9.27 42.21
CA PHE A 20 3.77 -9.96 40.97
C PHE A 20 3.81 -9.04 39.75
N TYR A 21 3.18 -7.85 39.80
CA TYR A 21 3.20 -6.90 38.69
C TYR A 21 4.60 -6.33 38.42
N SER A 22 5.42 -6.14 39.45
CA SER A 22 6.81 -5.71 39.25
C SER A 22 7.68 -6.82 38.62
N ALA A 23 7.47 -8.08 39.02
CA ALA A 23 8.11 -9.23 38.38
C ALA A 23 7.64 -9.41 36.91
N LEU A 24 6.36 -9.17 36.62
CA LEU A 24 5.80 -9.28 35.27
C LEU A 24 6.27 -8.13 34.36
N ALA A 25 6.38 -6.91 34.89
CA ALA A 25 6.98 -5.79 34.19
C ALA A 25 8.48 -6.01 33.92
N LYS A 26 9.21 -6.58 34.89
CA LYS A 26 10.62 -6.96 34.73
C LYS A 26 10.78 -8.06 33.67
N ALA A 27 9.98 -9.11 33.72
CA ALA A 27 9.99 -10.20 32.74
C ALA A 27 9.60 -9.71 31.32
N SER A 28 8.63 -8.81 31.21
CA SER A 28 8.25 -8.17 29.94
C SER A 28 9.37 -7.29 29.39
N LYS A 29 10.03 -6.52 30.26
CA LYS A 29 11.20 -5.72 29.89
C LYS A 29 12.37 -6.59 29.45
N GLU A 30 12.70 -7.65 30.19
CA GLU A 30 13.74 -8.61 29.84
C GLU A 30 13.42 -9.35 28.54
N ALA A 31 12.16 -9.73 28.31
CA ALA A 31 11.73 -10.35 27.06
C ALA A 31 11.79 -9.37 25.87
N SER A 32 11.42 -8.11 26.08
CA SER A 32 11.53 -7.04 25.08
C SER A 32 12.99 -6.71 24.77
N GLU A 33 13.86 -6.67 25.77
CA GLU A 33 15.30 -6.48 25.62
C GLU A 33 15.95 -7.68 24.93
N ALA A 34 15.56 -8.92 25.27
CA ALA A 34 16.01 -10.14 24.61
C ALA A 34 15.52 -10.22 23.16
N PHE A 35 14.28 -9.81 22.87
CA PHE A 35 13.76 -9.73 21.51
C PHE A 35 14.47 -8.63 20.71
N THR A 36 14.71 -7.46 21.33
CA THR A 36 15.46 -6.37 20.70
C THR A 36 16.91 -6.76 20.44
N ALA A 37 17.54 -7.50 21.36
CA ALA A 37 18.87 -8.07 21.17
C ALA A 37 18.88 -9.14 20.07
N TYR A 38 17.90 -10.04 20.05
CA TYR A 38 17.74 -11.04 18.99
C TYR A 38 17.51 -10.40 17.62
N VAL A 39 16.63 -9.41 17.53
CA VAL A 39 16.38 -8.66 16.28
C VAL A 39 17.65 -7.92 15.88
N ARG A 40 18.35 -7.26 16.82
CA ARG A 40 19.62 -6.59 16.55
C ARG A 40 20.66 -7.59 16.03
N ASP A 41 20.87 -8.72 16.69
CA ASP A 41 21.83 -9.74 16.27
C ASP A 41 21.42 -10.37 14.94
N PHE A 42 20.14 -10.67 14.74
CA PHE A 42 19.59 -11.16 13.47
C PHE A 42 19.86 -10.18 12.32
N TYR A 43 19.64 -8.88 12.53
CA TYR A 43 19.92 -7.85 11.52
C TYR A 43 21.40 -7.53 11.37
N THR A 44 22.22 -7.72 12.40
CA THR A 44 23.67 -7.46 12.37
C THR A 44 24.42 -8.61 11.70
N VAL A 45 23.97 -9.85 11.91
CA VAL A 45 24.46 -11.06 11.24
C VAL A 45 23.98 -11.08 9.78
N ASN A 46 22.70 -10.82 9.50
CA ASN A 46 22.19 -10.78 8.12
C ASN A 46 22.65 -9.56 7.31
N LYS A 47 23.28 -8.54 7.91
CA LYS A 47 23.94 -7.46 7.15
C LYS A 47 25.37 -7.80 6.72
N ARG A 48 25.96 -8.90 7.23
CA ARG A 48 27.37 -9.25 7.00
C ARG A 48 27.62 -10.60 6.33
N LEU A 49 26.62 -11.47 6.24
CA LEU A 49 26.76 -12.72 5.49
C LEU A 49 26.62 -12.45 3.99
N ASP A 50 27.61 -12.90 3.22
CA ASP A 50 27.55 -12.98 1.76
C ASP A 50 26.36 -13.88 1.35
N TYR A 51 25.82 -13.72 0.15
CA TYR A 51 24.65 -14.46 -0.31
C TYR A 51 24.84 -15.99 -0.16
N GLU A 52 26.07 -16.46 -0.42
CA GLU A 52 26.49 -17.87 -0.33
C GLU A 52 26.43 -18.45 1.09
N GLU A 53 26.70 -17.64 2.12
CA GLU A 53 26.65 -18.10 3.53
C GLU A 53 25.21 -18.26 4.03
N ARG A 54 24.23 -17.58 3.39
CA ARG A 54 22.81 -17.71 3.72
C ARG A 54 22.17 -18.94 3.08
N GLU A 55 22.62 -19.32 1.89
CA GLU A 55 22.18 -20.56 1.21
C GLU A 55 22.65 -21.82 1.94
N SER A 56 23.62 -21.71 2.85
CA SER A 56 24.11 -22.80 3.68
C SER A 56 23.35 -22.96 5.02
N ASP A 57 22.51 -21.98 5.42
CA ASP A 57 21.66 -22.06 6.61
C ASP A 57 20.31 -22.74 6.27
N PRO A 58 20.04 -23.96 6.78
CA PRO A 58 18.81 -24.69 6.47
C PRO A 58 17.52 -23.95 6.90
N VAL A 59 17.60 -23.10 7.94
CA VAL A 59 16.46 -22.30 8.40
C VAL A 59 16.18 -21.17 7.42
N TRP A 60 17.22 -20.49 6.95
CA TRP A 60 17.10 -19.45 5.95
C TRP A 60 16.59 -20.00 4.62
N VAL A 61 17.16 -21.11 4.12
CA VAL A 61 16.75 -21.75 2.87
C VAL A 61 15.27 -22.14 2.92
N LYS A 62 14.81 -22.76 4.02
CA LYS A 62 13.41 -23.14 4.16
C LYS A 62 12.47 -21.93 4.17
N LEU A 63 12.80 -20.89 4.93
CA LEU A 63 12.01 -19.65 4.98
C LEU A 63 12.00 -18.92 3.63
N HIS A 64 13.11 -18.94 2.91
CA HIS A 64 13.22 -18.34 1.59
C HIS A 64 12.38 -19.12 0.56
N GLN A 65 12.47 -20.45 0.56
CA GLN A 65 11.64 -21.30 -0.29
C GLN A 65 10.14 -21.09 -0.02
N GLU A 66 9.71 -21.11 1.25
CA GLU A 66 8.30 -20.84 1.61
C GLU A 66 7.82 -19.44 1.20
N LYS A 67 8.73 -18.47 1.12
CA LYS A 67 8.43 -17.12 0.64
C LYS A 67 8.31 -17.07 -0.87
N GLU A 68 9.21 -17.74 -1.58
CA GLU A 68 9.17 -17.85 -3.04
C GLU A 68 7.96 -18.65 -3.52
N ASP A 69 7.61 -19.76 -2.86
CA ASP A 69 6.40 -20.54 -3.17
C ASP A 69 5.14 -19.67 -3.04
N ARG A 70 5.00 -18.93 -1.93
CA ARG A 70 3.91 -17.96 -1.74
C ARG A 70 3.92 -16.87 -2.81
N ARG A 71 5.09 -16.38 -3.21
CA ARG A 71 5.22 -15.40 -4.29
C ARG A 71 4.73 -15.99 -5.62
N HIS A 72 5.09 -17.23 -5.93
CA HIS A 72 4.65 -17.91 -7.14
C HIS A 72 3.13 -18.11 -7.17
N GLU A 73 2.52 -18.51 -6.05
CA GLU A 73 1.06 -18.63 -5.92
C GLU A 73 0.36 -17.28 -6.15
N LEU A 74 0.84 -16.21 -5.51
CA LEU A 74 0.27 -14.87 -5.67
C LEU A 74 0.43 -14.34 -7.09
N VAL A 75 1.58 -14.57 -7.73
CA VAL A 75 1.80 -14.21 -9.14
C VAL A 75 0.82 -14.95 -10.04
N GLY A 76 0.63 -16.26 -9.82
CA GLY A 76 -0.34 -17.06 -10.57
C GLY A 76 -1.77 -16.51 -10.44
N PHE A 77 -2.21 -16.22 -9.21
CA PHE A 77 -3.53 -15.65 -8.98
C PHE A 77 -3.70 -14.26 -9.61
N ASN A 78 -2.70 -13.39 -9.48
CA ASN A 78 -2.72 -12.06 -10.09
C ASN A 78 -2.81 -12.14 -11.62
N MET A 79 -2.09 -13.09 -12.24
CA MET A 79 -2.17 -13.33 -13.69
C MET A 79 -3.59 -13.75 -14.12
N LEU A 80 -4.24 -14.64 -13.36
CA LEU A 80 -5.63 -15.03 -13.63
C LEU A 80 -6.59 -13.82 -13.59
N CYS A 81 -6.39 -12.91 -12.64
CA CYS A 81 -7.19 -11.68 -12.56
C CYS A 81 -6.96 -10.75 -13.77
N PHE A 82 -5.71 -10.56 -14.19
CA PHE A 82 -5.40 -9.75 -15.37
C PHE A 82 -5.88 -10.40 -16.67
N ASP A 83 -5.87 -11.73 -16.77
CA ASP A 83 -6.42 -12.46 -17.91
C ASP A 83 -7.95 -12.30 -18.00
N ALA A 84 -8.64 -12.30 -16.85
CA ALA A 84 -10.08 -12.01 -16.82
C ALA A 84 -10.37 -10.59 -17.34
N LEU A 85 -9.62 -9.59 -16.88
CA LEU A 85 -9.73 -8.22 -17.40
C LEU A 85 -9.40 -8.14 -18.90
N ALA A 86 -8.36 -8.83 -19.36
CA ALA A 86 -7.98 -8.83 -20.76
C ALA A 86 -9.10 -9.41 -21.65
N LYS A 87 -9.77 -10.48 -21.20
CA LYS A 87 -10.93 -11.07 -21.91
C LYS A 87 -12.07 -10.07 -22.03
N ASP A 88 -12.40 -9.34 -20.97
CA ASP A 88 -13.49 -8.36 -20.99
C ASP A 88 -13.13 -7.14 -21.87
N ILE A 89 -11.86 -6.73 -21.88
CA ILE A 89 -11.36 -5.71 -22.80
C ILE A 89 -11.47 -6.18 -24.26
N ILE A 90 -11.07 -7.41 -24.57
CA ILE A 90 -11.19 -7.98 -25.93
C ILE A 90 -12.65 -8.05 -26.35
N ALA A 91 -13.54 -8.49 -25.46
CA ALA A 91 -14.98 -8.56 -25.71
C ALA A 91 -15.60 -7.18 -26.01
N SER A 92 -14.98 -6.10 -25.51
CA SER A 92 -15.38 -4.72 -25.82
C SER A 92 -14.88 -4.21 -27.19
N GLY A 93 -14.17 -5.05 -27.95
CA GLY A 93 -13.67 -4.74 -29.29
C GLY A 93 -12.28 -4.11 -29.33
N VAL A 94 -11.52 -4.18 -28.23
CA VAL A 94 -10.14 -3.68 -28.17
C VAL A 94 -9.15 -4.82 -28.47
N PRO A 95 -8.32 -4.71 -29.52
CA PRO A 95 -7.46 -5.81 -29.96
C PRO A 95 -6.16 -5.88 -29.14
N ILE A 96 -6.23 -6.42 -27.92
CA ILE A 96 -5.05 -6.78 -27.11
C ILE A 96 -4.90 -8.29 -27.03
N ARG A 97 -3.68 -8.77 -26.74
CA ARG A 97 -3.41 -10.19 -26.44
C ARG A 97 -3.40 -10.43 -24.94
N LYS A 98 -2.86 -9.48 -24.19
CA LYS A 98 -2.76 -9.52 -22.73
C LYS A 98 -2.85 -8.11 -22.15
N PHE A 99 -3.15 -8.03 -20.86
CA PHE A 99 -3.31 -6.75 -20.17
C PHE A 99 -2.09 -5.82 -20.32
N SER A 100 -0.87 -6.38 -20.32
CA SER A 100 0.35 -5.57 -20.44
C SER A 100 0.48 -4.82 -21.79
N ASP A 101 -0.26 -5.22 -22.83
CA ASP A 101 -0.20 -4.57 -24.14
C ASP A 101 -0.70 -3.11 -24.05
N LEU A 102 -1.56 -2.80 -23.08
CA LEU A 102 -2.05 -1.44 -22.81
C LEU A 102 -0.92 -0.48 -22.40
N TYR A 103 0.21 -0.97 -21.90
CA TYR A 103 1.36 -0.12 -21.59
C TYR A 103 2.02 0.46 -22.85
N HIS A 104 1.91 -0.24 -23.98
CA HIS A 104 2.58 0.12 -25.23
C HIS A 104 1.64 0.74 -26.27
N ASP A 105 0.34 0.46 -26.19
CA ASP A 105 -0.66 1.04 -27.09
C ASP A 105 -1.57 2.04 -26.36
N LYS A 106 -1.33 3.32 -26.60
CA LYS A 106 -2.13 4.42 -26.04
C LYS A 106 -3.60 4.36 -26.50
N GLN A 107 -3.87 4.01 -27.76
CA GLN A 107 -5.23 3.98 -28.29
C GLN A 107 -6.02 2.82 -27.71
N ALA A 108 -5.40 1.63 -27.61
CA ALA A 108 -5.99 0.50 -26.90
C ALA A 108 -6.30 0.86 -25.45
N ARG A 109 -5.33 1.47 -24.74
CA ARG A 109 -5.51 1.93 -23.35
C ARG A 109 -6.71 2.87 -23.19
N ILE A 110 -6.85 3.89 -24.05
CA ILE A 110 -7.98 4.84 -23.99
C ILE A 110 -9.32 4.11 -24.17
N LYS A 111 -9.41 3.22 -25.17
CA LYS A 111 -10.64 2.46 -25.44
C LYS A 111 -11.00 1.51 -24.30
N SER A 112 -9.99 0.98 -23.59
CA SER A 112 -10.17 0.09 -22.44
C SER A 112 -10.59 0.79 -21.15
N LEU A 113 -10.46 2.11 -21.03
CA LEU A 113 -10.71 2.84 -19.78
C LEU A 113 -12.07 2.53 -19.12
N PRO A 114 -13.21 2.43 -19.85
CA PRO A 114 -14.49 2.10 -19.23
C PRO A 114 -14.51 0.71 -18.59
N VAL A 115 -13.85 -0.27 -19.23
CA VAL A 115 -13.74 -1.62 -18.69
C VAL A 115 -12.83 -1.61 -17.46
N ILE A 116 -11.66 -0.97 -17.55
CA ILE A 116 -10.72 -0.89 -16.41
C ILE A 116 -11.36 -0.19 -15.21
N ALA A 117 -12.08 0.92 -15.42
CA ALA A 117 -12.78 1.65 -14.36
C ALA A 117 -13.82 0.79 -13.64
N LYS A 118 -14.50 -0.11 -14.38
CA LYS A 118 -15.43 -1.09 -13.79
C LYS A 118 -14.68 -2.12 -12.95
N HIS A 119 -13.58 -2.67 -13.47
CA HIS A 119 -12.82 -3.73 -12.79
C HIS A 119 -12.09 -3.25 -11.54
N VAL A 120 -11.57 -2.02 -11.53
CA VAL A 120 -10.89 -1.42 -10.36
C VAL A 120 -11.79 -1.40 -9.11
N ARG A 121 -13.11 -1.35 -9.30
CA ARG A 121 -14.12 -1.34 -8.23
C ARG A 121 -14.60 -2.72 -7.80
N LEU A 122 -14.12 -3.79 -8.44
CA LEU A 122 -14.42 -5.16 -8.05
C LEU A 122 -13.46 -5.61 -6.93
N ASP A 123 -13.83 -6.69 -6.24
CA ASP A 123 -13.07 -7.25 -5.13
C ASP A 123 -11.86 -8.06 -5.60
N TYR A 124 -10.90 -7.36 -6.21
CA TYR A 124 -9.60 -7.89 -6.59
C TYR A 124 -8.58 -7.75 -5.45
N PRO A 125 -7.51 -8.58 -5.44
CA PRO A 125 -6.33 -8.30 -4.63
C PRO A 125 -5.84 -6.87 -4.81
N ASP A 126 -5.38 -6.26 -3.73
CA ASP A 126 -4.90 -4.88 -3.70
C ASP A 126 -3.82 -4.61 -4.76
N GLN A 127 -2.87 -5.53 -4.94
CA GLN A 127 -1.82 -5.45 -5.95
C GLN A 127 -2.40 -5.43 -7.38
N VAL A 128 -3.41 -6.26 -7.65
CA VAL A 128 -4.08 -6.31 -8.96
C VAL A 128 -4.82 -5.01 -9.20
N LYS A 129 -5.58 -4.53 -8.20
CA LYS A 129 -6.32 -3.27 -8.26
C LYS A 129 -5.39 -2.09 -8.51
N GLY A 130 -4.25 -2.03 -7.81
CA GLY A 130 -3.21 -1.02 -8.02
C GLY A 130 -2.63 -1.07 -9.44
N GLY A 131 -2.33 -2.27 -9.95
CA GLY A 131 -1.86 -2.45 -11.33
C GLY A 131 -2.88 -2.02 -12.39
N MET A 132 -4.16 -2.34 -12.18
CA MET A 132 -5.26 -1.89 -13.04
C MET A 132 -5.38 -0.37 -13.03
N ALA A 133 -5.45 0.24 -11.85
CA ALA A 133 -5.55 1.68 -11.69
C ALA A 133 -4.37 2.41 -12.33
N ALA A 134 -3.14 1.92 -12.18
CA ALA A 134 -1.95 2.53 -12.77
C ALA A 134 -2.04 2.66 -14.30
N THR A 135 -2.77 1.79 -15.00
CA THR A 135 -2.99 1.95 -16.46
C THR A 135 -3.90 3.12 -16.82
N MET A 136 -4.67 3.64 -15.86
CA MET A 136 -5.53 4.81 -16.02
C MET A 136 -4.80 6.13 -15.75
N ASN A 137 -3.47 6.14 -15.64
CA ASN A 137 -2.64 7.34 -15.41
C ASN A 137 -2.51 8.27 -16.62
N ILE A 138 -3.61 8.50 -17.36
CA ILE A 138 -3.68 9.34 -18.56
C ILE A 138 -4.82 10.34 -18.45
N ARG A 139 -4.68 11.49 -19.14
CA ARG A 139 -5.65 12.58 -19.07
C ARG A 139 -7.05 12.18 -19.55
N GLU A 140 -7.13 11.25 -20.49
CA GLU A 140 -8.38 10.72 -21.03
C GLU A 140 -9.23 9.98 -19.98
N ALA A 141 -8.63 9.60 -18.84
CA ALA A 141 -9.33 9.02 -17.70
C ALA A 141 -9.98 10.05 -16.76
N ASP A 142 -9.90 11.36 -17.06
CA ASP A 142 -10.47 12.45 -16.24
C ASP A 142 -11.93 12.21 -15.83
N LYS A 143 -12.74 11.62 -16.72
CA LYS A 143 -14.15 11.33 -16.43
C LYS A 143 -14.37 10.26 -15.35
N PHE A 144 -13.36 9.45 -15.03
CA PHE A 144 -13.42 8.40 -14.01
C PHE A 144 -12.76 8.80 -12.68
N VAL A 145 -12.22 10.03 -12.59
CA VAL A 145 -11.54 10.50 -11.39
C VAL A 145 -12.43 10.47 -10.14
N PRO A 146 -13.73 10.84 -10.18
CA PRO A 146 -14.61 10.71 -9.01
C PRO A 146 -14.65 9.27 -8.47
N GLU A 147 -14.83 8.29 -9.35
CA GLU A 147 -14.90 6.87 -8.98
C GLU A 147 -13.55 6.36 -8.46
N LEU A 148 -12.43 6.83 -9.03
CA LEU A 148 -11.09 6.50 -8.54
C LEU A 148 -10.84 7.07 -7.13
N ILE A 149 -11.34 8.28 -6.83
CA ILE A 149 -11.24 8.88 -5.49
C ILE A 149 -12.06 8.08 -4.47
N GLU A 150 -13.27 7.67 -4.83
CA GLU A 150 -14.09 6.80 -3.98
C GLU A 150 -13.36 5.47 -3.68
N GLU A 151 -12.81 4.83 -4.71
CA GLU A 151 -12.08 3.57 -4.54
C GLU A 151 -10.79 3.76 -3.72
N PHE A 152 -10.06 4.87 -3.92
CA PHE A 152 -8.87 5.20 -3.13
C PHE A 152 -9.20 5.33 -1.63
N LYS A 153 -10.26 6.06 -1.28
CA LYS A 153 -10.71 6.20 0.10
C LYS A 153 -11.16 4.85 0.69
N LEU A 154 -11.84 4.02 -0.10
CA LEU A 154 -12.26 2.68 0.30
C LEU A 154 -11.05 1.77 0.59
N CYS A 155 -10.07 1.74 -0.32
CA CYS A 155 -8.84 0.96 -0.17
C CYS A 155 -8.06 1.41 1.07
N ALA A 156 -7.95 2.72 1.30
CA ALA A 156 -7.27 3.27 2.48
C ALA A 156 -7.96 2.81 3.77
N LYS A 157 -9.30 2.87 3.82
CA LYS A 157 -10.09 2.39 4.96
C LYS A 157 -9.94 0.89 5.21
N LYS A 158 -9.80 0.10 4.14
CA LYS A 158 -9.59 -1.36 4.21
C LYS A 158 -8.13 -1.76 4.47
N ASN A 159 -7.20 -0.81 4.52
CA ASN A 159 -5.76 -1.06 4.60
C ASN A 159 -5.21 -1.89 3.42
N GLU A 160 -5.77 -1.68 2.22
CA GLU A 160 -5.33 -2.27 0.94
C GLU A 160 -4.12 -1.48 0.39
N LEU A 161 -3.00 -1.54 1.12
CA LEU A 161 -1.85 -0.65 0.91
C LEU A 161 -1.22 -0.77 -0.48
N LEU A 162 -1.27 -1.94 -1.13
CA LEU A 162 -0.67 -2.11 -2.46
C LEU A 162 -1.53 -1.50 -3.58
N ALA A 163 -2.80 -1.20 -3.33
CA ALA A 163 -3.67 -0.53 -4.30
C ALA A 163 -3.43 0.99 -4.36
N LEU A 164 -3.08 1.60 -3.21
CA LEU A 164 -3.02 3.04 -3.03
C LEU A 164 -2.08 3.77 -4.01
N PRO A 165 -0.84 3.30 -4.26
CA PRO A 165 0.07 4.01 -5.17
C PRO A 165 -0.48 4.11 -6.60
N GLY A 166 -1.04 3.01 -7.12
CA GLY A 166 -1.61 2.96 -8.47
C GLY A 166 -2.84 3.85 -8.61
N LEU A 167 -3.72 3.85 -7.60
CA LEU A 167 -4.91 4.71 -7.56
C LEU A 167 -4.52 6.19 -7.45
N ALA A 168 -3.60 6.54 -6.54
CA ALA A 168 -3.15 7.92 -6.36
C ALA A 168 -2.45 8.46 -7.61
N GLU A 169 -1.64 7.63 -8.29
CA GLU A 169 -1.04 7.99 -9.57
C GLU A 169 -2.08 8.20 -10.68
N ALA A 170 -3.07 7.33 -10.78
CA ALA A 170 -4.17 7.46 -11.73
C ALA A 170 -4.94 8.77 -11.53
N ILE A 171 -5.36 9.05 -10.30
CA ILE A 171 -6.07 10.27 -9.91
C ILE A 171 -5.21 11.51 -10.23
N SER A 172 -3.95 11.54 -9.77
CA SER A 172 -3.02 12.65 -9.96
C SER A 172 -2.77 12.96 -11.44
N SER A 173 -2.68 11.93 -12.28
CA SER A 173 -2.37 12.09 -13.70
C SER A 173 -3.59 12.44 -14.54
N ALA A 174 -4.76 11.87 -14.22
CA ALA A 174 -6.00 12.06 -14.95
C ALA A 174 -6.73 13.37 -14.59
N ALA A 175 -6.66 13.80 -13.33
CA ALA A 175 -7.43 14.92 -12.80
C ALA A 175 -7.21 16.25 -13.53
N SER A 176 -8.23 16.78 -14.21
CA SER A 176 -8.27 18.15 -14.73
C SER A 176 -8.50 19.20 -13.64
N SER A 177 -8.57 20.48 -14.02
CA SER A 177 -8.74 21.61 -13.10
C SER A 177 -10.00 21.49 -12.23
N LYS A 178 -11.05 20.84 -12.71
CA LYS A 178 -12.31 20.65 -11.98
C LYS A 178 -12.17 19.76 -10.73
N HIS A 179 -11.11 18.94 -10.66
CA HIS A 179 -10.86 18.03 -9.55
C HIS A 179 -9.86 18.55 -8.52
N LEU A 180 -9.24 19.71 -8.77
CA LEU A 180 -8.24 20.26 -7.87
C LEU A 180 -8.77 20.51 -6.44
N PRO A 181 -10.02 20.96 -6.21
CA PRO A 181 -10.58 21.04 -4.86
C PRO A 181 -10.56 19.70 -4.12
N ALA A 182 -10.98 18.61 -4.78
CA ALA A 182 -10.95 17.27 -4.20
C ALA A 182 -9.52 16.80 -3.91
N LEU A 183 -8.54 17.13 -4.77
CA LEU A 183 -7.14 16.82 -4.51
C LEU A 183 -6.57 17.61 -3.33
N ALA A 184 -7.01 18.85 -3.13
CA ALA A 184 -6.63 19.64 -1.96
C ALA A 184 -7.15 19.00 -0.67
N GLU A 185 -8.41 18.56 -0.65
CA GLU A 185 -8.98 17.81 0.48
C GLU A 185 -8.19 16.52 0.77
N LEU A 186 -7.92 15.71 -0.26
CA LEU A 186 -7.13 14.49 -0.11
C LEU A 186 -5.70 14.77 0.39
N SER A 187 -5.10 15.91 0.00
CA SER A 187 -3.77 16.29 0.45
C SER A 187 -3.71 16.64 1.93
N LEU A 188 -4.84 17.04 2.53
CA LEU A 188 -4.93 17.45 3.93
C LEU A 188 -5.35 16.31 4.88
N ASP A 189 -5.88 15.22 4.34
CA ASP A 189 -6.37 14.08 5.14
C ASP A 189 -5.23 13.15 5.58
N SER A 190 -4.68 13.40 6.77
CA SER A 190 -3.55 12.65 7.34
C SER A 190 -3.75 11.14 7.45
N THR A 191 -4.98 10.64 7.37
CA THR A 191 -5.27 9.20 7.40
C THR A 191 -4.86 8.47 6.11
N LEU A 192 -4.63 9.21 5.02
CA LEU A 192 -4.28 8.68 3.69
C LEU A 192 -2.78 8.45 3.50
N GLY A 193 -1.96 8.71 4.53
CA GLY A 193 -0.53 8.42 4.53
C GLY A 193 0.28 9.24 3.52
N ASP A 194 1.33 8.64 2.98
CA ASP A 194 2.32 9.34 2.13
C ASP A 194 1.83 9.55 0.69
N GLU A 195 0.84 8.80 0.22
CA GLU A 195 0.31 8.93 -1.15
C GLU A 195 -0.30 10.32 -1.42
N ARG A 196 -0.65 11.06 -0.34
CA ARG A 196 -1.02 12.48 -0.38
C ARG A 196 -0.04 13.34 -1.16
N VAL A 197 1.25 13.01 -1.14
CA VAL A 197 2.30 13.75 -1.85
C VAL A 197 2.02 13.86 -3.35
N ARG A 198 1.34 12.87 -3.95
CA ARG A 198 1.01 12.87 -5.38
C ARG A 198 -0.05 13.90 -5.72
N PHE A 199 -0.98 14.15 -4.81
CA PHE A 199 -2.03 15.17 -4.96
C PHE A 199 -1.43 16.57 -4.81
N ILE A 200 -0.52 16.76 -3.85
CA ILE A 200 0.22 18.02 -3.69
C ILE A 200 1.05 18.32 -4.95
N HIS A 201 1.78 17.33 -5.49
CA HIS A 201 2.49 17.46 -6.76
C HIS A 201 1.57 17.88 -7.91
N ARG A 202 0.36 17.31 -7.98
CA ARG A 202 -0.62 17.69 -9.01
C ARG A 202 -1.06 19.14 -8.85
N LEU A 203 -1.35 19.59 -7.63
CA LEU A 203 -1.71 20.98 -7.33
C LEU A 203 -0.59 21.95 -7.74
N LYS A 204 0.68 21.66 -7.37
CA LYS A 204 1.86 22.45 -7.76
C LYS A 204 2.00 22.55 -9.28
N ARG A 205 1.95 21.41 -9.98
CA ARG A 205 2.06 21.34 -11.45
C ARG A 205 0.95 22.10 -12.15
N SER A 206 -0.26 22.14 -11.58
CA SER A 206 -1.39 22.90 -12.11
C SER A 206 -1.32 24.41 -11.87
N ARG A 207 -0.34 24.89 -11.07
CA ARG A 207 -0.22 26.29 -10.63
C ARG A 207 -1.50 26.81 -9.94
N SER A 208 -2.19 25.93 -9.23
CA SER A 208 -3.39 26.29 -8.49
C SER A 208 -3.05 27.12 -7.27
N THR A 209 -3.87 28.13 -6.97
CA THR A 209 -3.79 28.86 -5.68
C THR A 209 -4.06 27.95 -4.48
N LEU A 210 -4.75 26.82 -4.70
CA LEU A 210 -4.98 25.79 -3.68
C LEU A 210 -3.67 25.14 -3.22
N PHE A 211 -2.62 25.12 -4.04
CA PHE A 211 -1.32 24.57 -3.63
C PHE A 211 -0.79 25.30 -2.39
N GLN A 212 -0.68 26.64 -2.45
CA GLN A 212 -0.18 27.42 -1.32
C GLN A 212 -1.08 27.27 -0.09
N SER A 213 -2.40 27.29 -0.29
CA SER A 213 -3.36 27.08 0.80
C SER A 213 -3.20 25.71 1.48
N VAL A 214 -2.90 24.65 0.72
CA VAL A 214 -2.62 23.32 1.26
C VAL A 214 -1.30 23.32 2.03
N ILE A 215 -0.23 23.90 1.49
CA ILE A 215 1.06 23.98 2.20
C ILE A 215 0.93 24.74 3.51
N ASP A 216 0.32 25.92 3.51
CA ASP A 216 0.11 26.72 4.73
C ASP A 216 -0.68 25.94 5.80
N GLN A 217 -1.67 25.13 5.38
CA GLN A 217 -2.44 24.30 6.29
C GLN A 217 -1.63 23.13 6.85
N LEU A 218 -0.82 22.47 6.01
CA LEU A 218 0.09 21.41 6.45
C LEU A 218 1.15 21.95 7.42
N GLU A 219 1.69 23.15 7.18
CA GLU A 219 2.63 23.82 8.08
C GLU A 219 2.00 24.12 9.45
N ARG A 220 0.79 24.68 9.47
CA ARG A 220 0.04 24.94 10.72
C ARG A 220 -0.26 23.65 11.48
N ALA A 221 -0.50 22.55 10.78
CA ALA A 221 -0.71 21.24 11.36
C ALA A 221 0.59 20.53 11.77
N ASN A 222 1.77 21.14 11.50
CA ASN A 222 3.09 20.52 11.66
C ASN A 222 3.19 19.15 10.95
N ASP A 223 2.52 19.02 9.79
CA ASP A 223 2.54 17.80 8.99
C ASP A 223 3.92 17.65 8.31
N PRO A 224 4.57 16.48 8.37
CA PRO A 224 5.87 16.24 7.73
C PRO A 224 5.90 16.56 6.24
N LEU A 225 4.78 16.41 5.53
CA LEU A 225 4.70 16.69 4.10
C LEU A 225 4.89 18.18 3.77
N ALA A 226 4.74 19.10 4.72
CA ALA A 226 4.96 20.53 4.49
C ALA A 226 6.43 20.86 4.18
N LYS A 227 7.38 20.10 4.74
CA LYS A 227 8.82 20.44 4.74
C LYS A 227 9.52 20.28 3.38
N GLY A 228 8.81 19.79 2.37
CA GLY A 228 9.38 19.42 1.06
C GLY A 228 9.04 20.37 -0.11
N TRP A 229 8.42 21.52 0.14
CA TRP A 229 7.75 22.30 -0.91
C TRP A 229 8.31 23.67 -1.22
#